data_AF-A0A966BMF9-F1
#
_entry.id   AF-A0A966BMF9-F1
#
_cell.length_a   1.000
_cell.length_b   1.000
_cell.length_c   1.000
_cell.angle_alpha   90.00
_cell.angle_beta   90.00
_cell.angle_gamma   90.00
#
_symmetry.space_group_name_H-M   'P 1'
#
loop_
_entity.id
_entity.type
_entity.pdbx_description
1 polymer ?
#
loop_
_entity_poly.entity_id
_entity_poly.type
_entity_poly.pdbx_seq_one_letter_code
_entity_poly.pdbx_strand_id
1 'polypeptide(L)'
;PVPTNLNLIQTKPLRGNGLFIFDPNLVFQVVDNMFGGDGRFHTRVEGRDFTQTEQRIIQNMLTVAFDAYDKSWESVYPLKCEYVRSEMNPQFANIATPSEVVIVTSFEIELSGSGGSLHICMPYSMLEPVKDLLFSPMQGEHMTVDKRWLQLLAKQVQCADVELIALLGTANITLDRVLKMRCGDIIPLTVDENITACVDGVPVMECKYGTFNNQYALKIEKMLNINEGDRNA
;
A
#
# COMPACT_ATOMS: atom_id res chain seq x y z
N PRO A 1 34.63 15.73 14.18
CA PRO A 1 33.56 15.38 13.22
C PRO A 1 33.70 16.24 11.97
N VAL A 2 33.96 15.63 10.81
CA VAL A 2 33.98 16.36 9.54
C VAL A 2 32.55 16.86 9.29
N PRO A 3 32.32 18.13 8.92
CA PRO A 3 30.98 18.63 8.61
C PRO A 3 30.42 17.81 7.46
N THR A 4 29.29 17.18 7.71
CA THR A 4 28.61 16.34 6.73
C THR A 4 27.32 17.04 6.36
N ASN A 5 27.00 17.10 5.07
CA ASN A 5 25.74 17.68 4.64
C ASN A 5 24.60 16.68 4.87
N LEU A 6 23.83 16.84 5.94
CA LEU A 6 22.70 15.97 6.24
C LEU A 6 21.42 16.62 5.70
N ASN A 7 20.89 16.09 4.61
CA ASN A 7 19.64 16.60 4.05
C ASN A 7 18.48 15.76 4.55
N LEU A 8 17.58 16.38 5.33
CA LEU A 8 16.32 15.76 5.70
C LEU A 8 15.38 15.77 4.51
N ILE A 9 14.82 14.60 4.25
CA ILE A 9 13.93 14.37 3.12
C ILE A 9 12.66 13.70 3.64
N GLN A 10 11.54 14.01 3.00
CA GLN A 10 10.28 13.34 3.23
C GLN A 10 9.94 12.51 1.98
N THR A 11 9.60 11.25 2.17
CA THR A 11 9.30 10.33 1.06
C THR A 11 7.82 10.00 1.07
N LYS A 12 7.03 10.67 0.24
CA LYS A 12 5.58 10.41 0.15
C LYS A 12 5.30 9.14 -0.68
N PRO A 13 4.28 8.34 -0.32
CA PRO A 13 3.33 8.51 0.78
C PRO A 13 3.81 7.92 2.13
N LEU A 14 5.06 7.45 2.24
CA LEU A 14 5.60 6.94 3.50
C LEU A 14 5.65 8.05 4.57
N ARG A 15 5.41 7.66 5.82
CA ARG A 15 5.40 8.60 6.96
C ARG A 15 6.74 8.55 7.66
N GLY A 16 7.34 9.71 7.85
CA GLY A 16 8.65 9.86 8.49
C GLY A 16 9.60 10.69 7.64
N ASN A 17 10.80 10.90 8.15
CA ASN A 17 11.87 11.58 7.46
C ASN A 17 13.03 10.61 7.21
N GLY A 18 13.65 10.69 6.04
CA GLY A 18 14.94 10.08 5.75
C GLY A 18 16.07 11.10 5.71
N LEU A 19 17.28 10.63 5.45
CA LEU A 19 18.45 11.45 5.20
C LEU A 19 19.09 11.11 3.86
N PHE A 20 19.44 12.14 3.10
CA PHE A 20 20.36 12.05 1.97
C PHE A 20 21.64 12.79 2.33
N ILE A 21 22.75 12.06 2.31
CA ILE A 21 24.03 12.50 2.83
C ILE A 21 25.05 12.42 1.70
N PHE A 22 25.57 13.56 1.27
CA PHE A 22 26.67 13.62 0.33
C PHE A 22 27.99 13.81 1.07
N ASP A 23 29.00 13.03 0.72
CA ASP A 23 30.37 13.31 1.10
C ASP A 23 30.76 14.72 0.63
N PRO A 24 31.29 15.59 1.52
CA PRO A 24 31.85 16.87 1.12
C PRO A 24 32.77 16.81 -0.10
N ASN A 25 33.58 15.75 -0.25
CA ASN A 25 34.47 15.60 -1.42
C ASN A 25 33.67 15.56 -2.73
N LEU A 26 32.58 14.80 -2.76
CA LEU A 26 31.69 14.71 -3.93
C LEU A 26 31.06 16.07 -4.24
N VAL A 27 30.63 16.81 -3.22
CA VAL A 27 30.03 18.13 -3.41
C VAL A 27 31.06 19.11 -4.00
N PHE A 28 32.25 19.21 -3.43
CA PHE A 28 33.29 20.12 -3.93
C PHE A 28 33.74 19.76 -5.35
N GLN A 29 33.79 18.47 -5.66
CA GLN A 29 34.12 18.02 -6.99
C GLN A 29 33.04 18.40 -8.02
N VAL A 30 31.76 18.27 -7.67
CA VAL A 30 30.67 18.74 -8.55
C VAL A 30 30.75 20.26 -8.74
N VAL A 31 31.03 21.00 -7.68
CA VAL A 31 31.26 22.46 -7.74
C VAL A 31 32.39 22.77 -8.73
N ASP A 32 33.57 22.17 -8.56
CA ASP A 32 34.74 22.42 -9.41
C ASP A 32 34.45 22.13 -10.89
N ASN A 33 33.84 20.97 -11.18
CA ASN A 33 33.45 20.61 -12.55
C ASN A 33 32.44 21.59 -13.16
N MET A 34 31.47 22.09 -12.38
CA MET A 34 30.49 23.08 -12.87
C MET A 34 31.15 24.43 -13.23
N PHE A 35 32.27 24.78 -12.59
CA PHE A 35 33.03 26.00 -12.88
C PHE A 35 34.21 25.77 -13.83
N GLY A 36 34.31 24.58 -14.45
CA GLY A 36 35.32 24.26 -15.46
C GLY A 36 36.69 23.85 -14.89
N GLY A 37 36.75 23.49 -13.61
CA GLY A 37 37.92 22.87 -13.01
C GLY A 37 38.14 21.44 -13.49
N ASP A 38 39.37 20.97 -13.38
CA ASP A 38 39.79 19.63 -13.82
C ASP A 38 39.79 18.60 -12.68
N GLY A 39 39.23 18.93 -11.51
CA GLY A 39 39.12 18.03 -10.36
C GLY A 39 40.46 17.69 -9.70
N ARG A 40 41.56 18.32 -10.10
CA ARG A 40 42.92 17.98 -9.60
C ARG A 40 43.20 18.57 -8.23
N PHE A 41 42.49 19.62 -7.84
CA PHE A 41 42.66 20.27 -6.55
C PHE A 41 41.72 19.64 -5.53
N HIS A 42 42.27 18.83 -4.64
CA HIS A 42 41.54 18.39 -3.45
C HIS A 42 41.35 19.62 -2.56
N THR A 43 40.16 20.23 -2.63
CA THR A 43 39.78 21.29 -1.71
C THR A 43 39.78 20.69 -0.31
N ARG A 44 40.70 21.14 0.55
CA ARG A 44 40.81 20.63 1.91
C ARG A 44 39.48 20.90 2.62
N VAL A 45 38.80 19.85 3.07
CA VAL A 45 37.53 19.96 3.80
C VAL A 45 37.83 20.59 5.17
N GLU A 46 37.85 21.92 5.25
CA GLU A 46 38.33 22.69 6.41
C GLU A 46 37.41 22.67 7.62
N GLY A 47 36.45 21.75 7.70
CA GLY A 47 35.49 21.79 8.81
C GLY A 47 34.54 22.98 8.74
N ARG A 48 34.49 23.69 7.60
CA ARG A 48 33.65 24.88 7.38
C ARG A 48 32.26 24.52 6.89
N ASP A 49 31.32 25.42 7.14
CA ASP A 49 29.97 25.35 6.60
C ASP A 49 29.98 25.59 5.08
N PHE A 50 29.09 24.90 4.37
CA PHE A 50 28.80 25.17 2.97
C PHE A 50 28.25 26.59 2.80
N THR A 51 28.82 27.32 1.85
CA THR A 51 28.34 28.63 1.42
C THR A 51 26.98 28.53 0.73
N GLN A 52 26.26 29.65 0.61
CA GLN A 52 24.96 29.66 -0.09
C GLN A 52 25.04 29.16 -1.54
N THR A 53 26.14 29.40 -2.24
CA THR A 53 26.34 28.91 -3.61
C THR A 53 26.51 27.40 -3.64
N GLU A 54 27.32 26.84 -2.73
CA GLU A 54 27.50 25.39 -2.58
C GLU A 54 26.19 24.72 -2.16
N GLN A 55 25.42 25.33 -1.25
CA GLN A 55 24.09 24.85 -0.84
C GLN A 55 23.13 24.73 -2.04
N ARG A 56 23.15 25.69 -2.99
CA ARG A 56 22.34 25.62 -4.22
C ARG A 56 22.76 24.47 -5.12
N ILE A 57 24.06 24.19 -5.21
CA ILE A 57 24.58 23.05 -5.98
C ILE A 57 24.13 21.74 -5.34
N ILE A 58 24.16 21.64 -4.01
CA ILE A 58 23.63 20.49 -3.27
C ILE A 58 22.13 20.29 -3.53
N GLN A 59 21.33 21.36 -3.62
CA GLN A 59 19.91 21.24 -3.99
C GLN A 59 19.72 20.67 -5.41
N ASN A 60 20.56 21.05 -6.36
CA ASN A 60 20.52 20.49 -7.71
C ASN A 60 20.90 19.00 -7.70
N MET A 61 21.94 18.64 -6.93
CA MET A 61 22.35 17.24 -6.75
C MET A 61 21.24 16.40 -6.11
N LEU A 62 20.57 16.93 -5.08
CA LEU A 62 19.40 16.29 -4.46
C LEU A 62 18.28 16.06 -5.47
N THR A 63 17.96 17.07 -6.28
CA THR A 63 16.91 16.95 -7.31
C THR A 63 17.21 15.81 -8.27
N VAL A 64 18.45 15.70 -8.75
CA VAL A 64 18.86 14.59 -9.63
C VAL A 64 18.79 13.24 -8.90
N ALA A 65 19.23 13.20 -7.64
CA ALA A 65 19.18 11.98 -6.82
C ALA A 65 17.74 11.54 -6.55
N PHE A 66 16.82 12.46 -6.27
CA PHE A 66 15.39 12.17 -6.06
C PHE A 66 14.74 11.65 -7.33
N ASP A 67 14.96 12.28 -8.48
CA ASP A 67 14.40 11.81 -9.75
C ASP A 67 14.88 10.39 -10.08
N ALA A 68 16.14 10.06 -9.79
CA ALA A 68 16.67 8.72 -9.99
C ALA A 68 16.08 7.72 -8.97
N TYR A 69 15.98 8.13 -7.71
CA TYR A 69 15.45 7.29 -6.63
C TYR A 69 13.97 6.99 -6.81
N ASP A 70 13.15 8.00 -7.08
CA ASP A 70 11.70 7.87 -7.30
C ASP A 70 11.42 6.91 -8.48
N LYS A 71 12.15 7.05 -9.59
CA LYS A 71 12.07 6.11 -10.73
C LYS A 71 12.47 4.69 -10.36
N SER A 72 13.50 4.53 -9.54
CA SER A 72 13.96 3.19 -9.12
C SER A 72 12.92 2.47 -8.25
N TRP A 73 12.09 3.21 -7.54
CA TRP A 73 11.02 2.67 -6.69
C TRP A 73 9.69 2.44 -7.40
N GLU A 74 9.49 3.01 -8.60
CA GLU A 74 8.23 2.95 -9.34
C GLU A 74 7.71 1.52 -9.57
N SER A 75 8.61 0.54 -9.73
CA SER A 75 8.27 -0.87 -9.92
C SER A 75 7.76 -1.57 -8.66
N VAL A 76 8.11 -1.07 -7.47
CA VAL A 76 7.77 -1.66 -6.18
C VAL A 76 6.63 -0.89 -5.53
N TYR A 77 6.82 0.42 -5.38
CA TYR A 77 5.90 1.32 -4.74
C TYR A 77 6.22 2.76 -5.17
N PRO A 78 5.28 3.49 -5.80
CA PRO A 78 5.57 4.83 -6.31
C PRO A 78 5.87 5.78 -5.15
N LEU A 79 7.11 6.27 -5.11
CA LEU A 79 7.59 7.22 -4.11
C LEU A 79 7.81 8.60 -4.73
N LYS A 80 7.67 9.62 -3.89
CA LYS A 80 8.06 10.99 -4.21
C LYS A 80 8.90 11.58 -3.10
N CYS A 81 10.17 11.85 -3.38
CA CYS A 81 11.08 12.48 -2.44
C CYS A 81 10.95 14.01 -2.48
N GLU A 82 10.84 14.62 -1.31
CA GLU A 82 10.78 16.07 -1.14
C GLU A 82 11.84 16.52 -0.13
N TYR A 83 12.59 17.57 -0.49
CA TYR A 83 13.54 18.19 0.43
C TYR A 83 12.81 18.96 1.53
N VAL A 84 13.25 18.77 2.78
CA VAL A 84 12.69 19.48 3.94
C VAL A 84 13.66 20.57 4.40
N ARG A 85 14.88 20.18 4.77
CA ARG A 85 15.93 21.08 5.26
C ARG A 85 17.29 20.38 5.27
N SER A 86 18.36 21.16 5.46
CA SER A 86 19.73 20.66 5.59
C SER A 86 20.25 20.99 6.98
N GLU A 87 20.95 20.05 7.59
CA GLU A 87 21.55 20.15 8.91
C GLU A 87 23.02 19.73 8.82
N MET A 88 23.87 20.37 9.61
CA MET A 88 25.30 20.02 9.70
C MET A 88 25.65 19.29 10.99
N ASN A 89 24.83 19.49 12.03
CA ASN A 89 24.99 18.78 13.29
C ASN A 89 24.07 17.55 13.30
N PRO A 90 24.62 16.32 13.40
CA PRO A 90 23.83 15.10 13.50
C PRO A 90 22.78 15.12 14.62
N GLN A 91 23.04 15.84 15.71
CA GLN A 91 22.09 15.93 16.84
C GLN A 91 20.78 16.67 16.49
N PHE A 92 20.77 17.51 15.45
CA PHE A 92 19.58 18.20 14.96
C PHE A 92 18.92 17.48 13.77
N ALA A 93 19.59 16.46 13.23
CA ALA A 93 19.12 15.62 12.13
C ALA A 93 18.42 14.35 12.63
N ASN A 94 17.56 14.48 13.65
CA ASN A 94 16.86 13.33 14.22
C ASN A 94 15.74 12.85 13.28
N ILE A 95 15.98 11.74 12.61
CA ILE A 95 14.99 11.02 11.80
C ILE A 95 14.37 9.81 12.52
N ALA A 96 15.01 9.35 13.58
CA ALA A 96 14.65 8.16 14.35
C ALA A 96 15.09 8.33 15.80
N THR A 97 14.56 7.50 16.70
CA THR A 97 15.10 7.42 18.07
C THR A 97 16.44 6.66 18.09
N PRO A 98 17.36 6.89 19.06
CA PRO A 98 18.65 6.18 19.10
C PRO A 98 18.56 4.65 19.19
N SER A 99 17.41 4.13 19.61
CA SER A 99 17.15 2.69 19.74
C SER A 99 16.46 2.08 18.52
N GLU A 100 16.07 2.90 17.54
CA GLU A 100 15.36 2.48 16.34
C GLU A 100 16.34 2.04 15.25
N VAL A 101 15.99 0.94 14.56
CA VAL A 101 16.81 0.40 13.47
C VAL A 101 16.66 1.30 12.25
N VAL A 102 17.79 1.65 11.63
CA VAL A 102 17.85 2.40 10.38
C VAL A 102 18.49 1.55 9.29
N ILE A 103 18.01 1.73 8.06
CA ILE A 103 18.59 1.14 6.86
C ILE A 103 19.43 2.21 6.18
N VAL A 104 20.67 1.88 5.85
CA VAL A 104 21.60 2.76 5.15
C VAL A 104 21.97 2.12 3.82
N THR A 105 21.69 2.82 2.74
CA THR A 105 22.12 2.46 1.38
C THR A 105 23.28 3.37 0.99
N SER A 106 24.45 2.79 0.76
CA SER A 106 25.67 3.51 0.39
C SER A 106 25.95 3.35 -1.09
N PHE A 107 26.17 4.47 -1.78
CA PHE A 107 26.55 4.54 -3.18
C PHE A 107 27.94 5.18 -3.26
N GLU A 108 28.88 4.49 -3.88
CA GLU A 108 30.17 5.06 -4.25
C GLU A 108 30.04 5.67 -5.65
N ILE A 109 30.34 6.95 -5.78
CA ILE A 109 30.21 7.71 -7.02
C ILE A 109 31.60 8.16 -7.44
N GLU A 110 31.99 7.79 -8.66
CA GLU A 110 33.25 8.21 -9.27
C GLU A 110 32.96 9.13 -10.46
N LEU A 111 33.64 10.28 -10.49
CA LEU A 111 33.53 11.28 -11.55
C LEU A 111 34.95 11.70 -11.95
N SER A 112 35.32 11.63 -13.23
CA SER A 112 36.62 12.15 -13.73
C SER A 112 37.87 11.70 -12.93
N GLY A 113 37.89 10.48 -12.37
CA GLY A 113 39.01 9.90 -11.62
C GLY A 113 39.12 10.28 -10.14
N SER A 114 38.13 11.01 -9.60
CA SER A 114 37.95 11.31 -8.18
C SER A 114 36.55 10.87 -7.75
N GLY A 115 36.39 10.42 -6.50
CA GLY A 115 35.13 9.86 -6.01
C GLY A 115 34.62 10.47 -4.72
N GLY A 116 33.46 9.99 -4.31
CA GLY A 116 32.87 10.23 -3.00
C GLY A 116 31.58 9.45 -2.83
N SER A 117 31.05 9.41 -1.60
CA SER A 117 29.88 8.60 -1.29
C SER A 117 28.59 9.42 -1.19
N LEU A 118 27.49 8.78 -1.57
CA LEU A 118 26.13 9.18 -1.24
C LEU A 118 25.54 8.12 -0.30
N HIS A 119 25.09 8.53 0.88
CA HIS A 119 24.35 7.67 1.79
C HIS A 119 22.88 8.09 1.85
N ILE A 120 21.99 7.14 1.64
CA ILE A 120 20.56 7.28 1.87
C ILE A 120 20.24 6.51 3.15
N CYS A 121 19.71 7.20 4.16
CA CYS A 121 19.35 6.58 5.42
C CYS A 121 17.86 6.74 5.69
N MET A 122 17.17 5.63 5.97
CA MET A 122 15.74 5.62 6.28
C MET A 122 15.49 4.77 7.53
N PRO A 123 14.67 5.24 8.49
CA PRO A 123 14.20 4.42 9.59
C PRO A 123 13.43 3.19 9.08
N TYR A 124 13.60 2.05 9.75
CA TYR A 124 12.87 0.82 9.37
C TYR A 124 11.35 1.00 9.42
N SER A 125 10.85 1.78 10.38
CA SER A 125 9.43 2.12 10.53
C SER A 125 8.81 2.77 9.28
N MET A 126 9.61 3.48 8.46
CA MET A 126 9.14 4.04 7.19
C MET A 126 8.87 2.96 6.15
N LEU A 127 9.66 1.88 6.15
CA LEU A 127 9.56 0.79 5.16
C LEU A 127 8.68 -0.36 5.63
N GLU A 128 8.38 -0.46 6.93
CA GLU A 128 7.53 -1.50 7.50
C GLU A 128 6.18 -1.67 6.75
N PRO A 129 5.45 -0.60 6.36
CA PRO A 129 4.19 -0.75 5.63
C PRO A 129 4.32 -1.37 4.23
N VAL A 130 5.51 -1.28 3.61
CA VAL A 130 5.77 -1.78 2.25
C VAL A 130 6.66 -3.03 2.24
N LYS A 131 6.95 -3.61 3.43
CA LYS A 131 7.84 -4.76 3.57
C LYS A 131 7.40 -5.95 2.72
N ASP A 132 6.11 -6.26 2.68
CA ASP A 132 5.60 -7.45 1.98
C ASP A 132 5.73 -7.31 0.44
N LEU A 133 5.68 -6.07 -0.06
CA LEU A 133 5.94 -5.78 -1.48
C LEU A 133 7.42 -6.02 -1.83
N LEU A 134 8.34 -5.72 -0.91
CA LEU A 134 9.78 -5.91 -1.09
C LEU A 134 10.20 -7.38 -1.05
N PHE A 135 9.47 -8.24 -0.34
CA PHE A 135 9.77 -9.67 -0.23
C PHE A 135 9.14 -10.54 -1.33
N SER A 136 8.34 -9.97 -2.24
CA SER A 136 7.68 -10.74 -3.28
C SER A 136 8.68 -11.21 -4.36
N PRO A 137 8.91 -12.52 -4.54
CA PRO A 137 9.93 -13.06 -5.44
C PRO A 137 9.59 -12.93 -6.94
N MET A 138 8.48 -12.30 -7.31
CA MET A 138 8.02 -12.15 -8.71
C MET A 138 8.36 -10.78 -9.33
N GLN A 139 9.46 -10.15 -8.93
CA GLN A 139 9.89 -8.85 -9.45
C GLN A 139 10.93 -8.96 -10.58
N GLY A 140 10.59 -9.75 -11.60
CA GLY A 140 11.33 -9.80 -12.85
C GLY A 140 10.32 -9.89 -13.99
N GLU A 141 10.02 -8.73 -14.60
CA GLU A 141 9.16 -8.56 -15.77
C GLU A 141 7.63 -8.62 -15.52
N HIS A 142 6.97 -7.50 -15.84
CA HIS A 142 5.52 -7.31 -16.01
C HIS A 142 4.67 -6.99 -14.77
N MET A 143 4.89 -5.80 -14.19
CA MET A 143 3.84 -5.06 -13.48
C MET A 143 2.94 -4.31 -14.48
N THR A 144 2.20 -5.04 -15.29
CA THR A 144 0.87 -4.56 -15.68
C THR A 144 -0.09 -5.34 -14.81
N VAL A 145 -1.01 -4.67 -14.11
CA VAL A 145 -2.07 -5.33 -13.34
C VAL A 145 -2.66 -6.41 -14.23
N ASP A 146 -2.39 -7.69 -13.91
CA ASP A 146 -2.68 -8.78 -14.82
C ASP A 146 -4.20 -8.89 -14.95
N LYS A 147 -4.74 -8.29 -16.01
CA LYS A 147 -6.17 -8.31 -16.33
C LYS A 147 -6.67 -9.75 -16.40
N ARG A 148 -5.79 -10.71 -16.71
CA ARG A 148 -6.08 -12.13 -16.69
C ARG A 148 -6.27 -12.65 -15.27
N TRP A 149 -5.45 -12.24 -14.30
CA TRP A 149 -5.63 -12.61 -12.89
C TRP A 149 -6.94 -12.04 -12.32
N LEU A 150 -7.27 -10.77 -12.61
CA LEU A 150 -8.56 -10.19 -12.21
C LEU A 150 -9.75 -10.93 -12.85
N GLN A 151 -9.64 -11.32 -14.13
CA GLN A 151 -10.66 -12.13 -14.80
C GLN A 151 -10.77 -13.53 -14.20
N LEU A 152 -9.65 -14.16 -13.84
CA LEU A 152 -9.64 -15.46 -13.19
C LEU A 152 -10.22 -15.38 -11.78
N LEU A 153 -9.87 -14.35 -11.01
CA LEU A 153 -10.42 -14.12 -9.67
C LEU A 153 -11.92 -13.86 -9.73
N ALA A 154 -12.38 -12.97 -10.62
CA ALA A 154 -13.81 -12.71 -10.82
C ALA A 154 -14.55 -13.99 -11.24
N LYS A 155 -13.95 -14.82 -12.10
CA LYS A 155 -14.52 -16.09 -12.50
C LYS A 155 -14.56 -17.11 -11.35
N GLN A 156 -13.53 -17.16 -10.51
CA GLN A 156 -13.49 -18.07 -9.35
C GLN A 156 -14.48 -17.64 -8.26
N VAL A 157 -14.63 -16.34 -8.00
CA VAL A 157 -15.65 -15.81 -7.08
C VAL A 157 -17.07 -16.11 -7.57
N GLN A 158 -17.31 -16.05 -8.89
CA GLN A 158 -18.59 -16.48 -9.47
C GLN A 158 -18.86 -17.98 -9.37
N CYS A 159 -17.84 -18.80 -9.14
CA CYS A 159 -17.96 -20.26 -8.98
C CYS A 159 -18.06 -20.70 -7.52
N ALA A 160 -18.12 -19.77 -6.56
CA ALA A 160 -18.37 -20.12 -5.17
C ALA A 160 -19.81 -20.63 -5.03
N ASP A 161 -19.96 -21.88 -4.63
CA ASP A 161 -21.27 -22.45 -4.31
C ASP A 161 -21.81 -21.78 -3.04
N VAL A 162 -23.05 -21.30 -3.10
CA VAL A 162 -23.75 -20.69 -1.97
C VAL A 162 -25.03 -21.46 -1.68
N GLU A 163 -25.35 -21.61 -0.39
CA GLU A 163 -26.60 -22.22 0.03
C GLU A 163 -27.73 -21.19 -0.04
N LEU A 164 -28.72 -21.46 -0.90
CA LEU A 164 -29.91 -20.64 -1.03
C LEU A 164 -31.03 -21.22 -0.16
N ILE A 165 -31.47 -20.45 0.85
CA ILE A 165 -32.55 -20.85 1.75
C ILE A 165 -33.78 -20.02 1.45
N ALA A 166 -34.88 -20.66 1.08
CA ALA A 166 -36.17 -20.01 0.87
C ALA A 166 -37.09 -20.23 2.07
N LEU A 167 -37.43 -19.15 2.78
CA LEU A 167 -38.31 -19.22 3.92
C LEU A 167 -39.76 -19.31 3.44
N LEU A 168 -40.40 -20.47 3.59
CA LEU A 168 -41.80 -20.67 3.22
C LEU A 168 -42.78 -19.98 4.18
N GLY A 169 -42.36 -19.72 5.42
CA GLY A 169 -43.19 -19.05 6.40
C GLY A 169 -42.71 -19.30 7.82
N THR A 170 -43.40 -18.69 8.77
CA THR A 170 -43.12 -18.83 10.20
C THR A 170 -44.40 -19.20 10.94
N ALA A 171 -44.28 -20.02 11.98
CA ALA A 171 -45.40 -20.40 12.84
C ALA A 171 -45.05 -20.06 14.29
N ASN A 172 -45.96 -19.36 14.96
CA ASN A 172 -45.81 -19.06 16.38
C ASN A 172 -46.34 -20.24 17.20
N ILE A 173 -45.44 -20.91 17.93
CA ILE A 173 -45.75 -22.08 18.76
C ILE A 173 -45.22 -21.83 20.18
N THR A 174 -45.99 -22.20 21.20
CA THR A 174 -45.55 -22.10 22.59
C THR A 174 -44.49 -23.15 22.92
N LEU A 175 -43.55 -22.82 23.80
CA LEU A 175 -42.47 -23.74 24.20
C LEU A 175 -42.99 -25.08 24.74
N ASP A 176 -44.07 -25.07 25.52
CA ASP A 176 -44.71 -26.29 26.03
C ASP A 176 -45.18 -27.22 24.89
N ARG A 177 -45.72 -26.65 23.81
CA ARG A 177 -46.15 -27.42 22.64
C ARG A 177 -44.97 -27.98 21.88
N VAL A 178 -43.87 -27.24 21.75
CA VAL A 178 -42.61 -27.73 21.15
C VAL A 178 -42.06 -28.93 21.92
N LEU A 179 -42.06 -28.89 23.25
CA LEU A 179 -41.60 -30.00 24.10
C LEU A 179 -42.47 -31.27 23.98
N LYS A 180 -43.74 -31.12 23.62
CA LYS A 180 -44.70 -32.22 23.49
C LYS A 180 -44.83 -32.77 22.06
N MET A 181 -44.13 -32.17 21.08
CA MET A 181 -44.22 -32.58 19.68
C MET A 181 -43.72 -34.01 19.47
N ARG A 182 -44.41 -34.75 18.60
CA ARG A 182 -44.05 -36.10 18.18
C ARG A 182 -44.04 -36.20 16.67
N CYS A 183 -43.32 -37.20 16.15
CA CYS A 183 -43.36 -37.53 14.72
C CYS A 183 -44.82 -37.79 14.29
N GLY A 184 -45.29 -37.03 13.30
CA GLY A 184 -46.68 -37.09 12.81
C GLY A 184 -47.53 -35.86 13.17
N ASP A 185 -47.05 -34.97 14.05
CA ASP A 185 -47.75 -33.73 14.35
C ASP A 185 -47.72 -32.76 13.16
N ILE A 186 -48.87 -32.14 12.88
CA ILE A 186 -49.04 -31.20 11.78
C ILE A 186 -48.87 -29.77 12.30
N ILE A 187 -47.94 -29.03 11.70
CA ILE A 187 -47.77 -27.60 11.93
C ILE A 187 -48.49 -26.86 10.79
N PRO A 188 -49.62 -26.18 11.06
CA PRO A 188 -50.25 -25.35 10.05
C PRO A 188 -49.34 -24.16 9.76
N LEU A 189 -49.00 -23.99 8.48
CA LEU A 189 -48.19 -22.88 7.99
C LEU A 189 -48.96 -22.17 6.89
N THR A 190 -49.11 -20.85 7.02
CA THR A 190 -49.58 -19.99 5.94
C THR A 190 -48.37 -19.54 5.14
N VAL A 191 -48.29 -19.98 3.89
CA VAL A 191 -47.25 -19.58 2.93
C VAL A 191 -47.80 -18.41 2.12
N ASP A 192 -47.07 -17.31 2.10
CA ASP A 192 -47.42 -16.16 1.25
C ASP A 192 -47.17 -16.47 -0.24
N GLU A 193 -47.85 -15.78 -1.15
CA GLU A 193 -47.66 -15.99 -2.59
C GLU A 193 -46.21 -15.74 -3.03
N ASN A 194 -45.58 -14.75 -2.41
CA ASN A 194 -44.20 -14.37 -2.65
C ASN A 194 -43.38 -14.73 -1.42
N ILE A 195 -42.32 -15.51 -1.62
CA ILE A 195 -41.36 -15.91 -0.61
C ILE A 195 -40.00 -15.29 -0.91
N THR A 196 -39.25 -14.96 0.13
CA THR A 196 -37.90 -14.42 -0.02
C THR A 196 -36.89 -15.55 0.13
N ALA A 197 -35.97 -15.64 -0.83
CA ALA A 197 -34.82 -16.53 -0.71
C ALA A 197 -33.58 -15.73 -0.32
N CYS A 198 -32.86 -16.29 0.64
CA CYS A 198 -31.72 -15.66 1.30
C CYS A 198 -30.46 -16.50 1.10
N VAL A 199 -29.33 -15.82 1.07
CA VAL A 199 -27.99 -16.42 1.16
C VAL A 199 -27.36 -15.88 2.43
N ASP A 200 -26.98 -16.76 3.36
CA ASP A 200 -26.45 -16.39 4.68
C ASP A 200 -27.30 -15.35 5.43
N GLY A 201 -28.64 -15.45 5.31
CA GLY A 201 -29.59 -14.54 5.96
C GLY A 201 -29.79 -13.20 5.24
N VAL A 202 -29.05 -12.91 4.17
CA VAL A 202 -29.26 -11.72 3.34
C VAL A 202 -30.31 -12.03 2.26
N PRO A 203 -31.39 -11.24 2.13
CA PRO A 203 -32.40 -11.46 1.11
C PRO A 203 -31.85 -11.12 -0.28
N VAL A 204 -31.88 -12.08 -1.21
CA VAL A 204 -31.29 -11.95 -2.55
C VAL A 204 -32.36 -11.93 -3.64
N MET A 205 -33.47 -12.64 -3.44
CA MET A 205 -34.49 -12.78 -4.47
C MET A 205 -35.89 -12.97 -3.89
N GLU A 206 -36.87 -12.48 -4.63
CA GLU A 206 -38.29 -12.69 -4.40
C GLU A 206 -38.81 -13.73 -5.40
N CYS A 207 -39.39 -14.80 -4.87
CA CYS A 207 -39.74 -16.00 -5.61
C CYS A 207 -41.17 -16.45 -5.32
N LYS A 208 -41.80 -17.17 -6.24
CA LYS A 208 -43.03 -17.93 -5.97
C LYS A 208 -42.71 -19.40 -5.76
N TYR A 209 -43.28 -20.00 -4.73
CA TYR A 209 -43.16 -21.43 -4.49
C TYR A 209 -44.07 -22.21 -5.44
N GLY A 210 -43.63 -23.38 -5.89
CA GLY A 210 -44.42 -24.23 -6.76
C GLY A 210 -43.80 -25.61 -6.98
N THR A 211 -44.32 -26.32 -7.98
CA THR A 211 -43.80 -27.63 -8.40
C THR A 211 -43.48 -27.61 -9.89
N PHE A 212 -42.29 -28.06 -10.25
CA PHE A 212 -41.87 -28.25 -11.64
C PHE A 212 -41.37 -29.69 -11.80
N ASN A 213 -41.86 -30.42 -12.80
CA ASN A 213 -41.54 -31.84 -13.02
C ASN A 213 -41.66 -32.70 -11.74
N ASN A 214 -42.72 -32.47 -10.96
CA ASN A 214 -42.99 -33.19 -9.70
C ASN A 214 -41.93 -32.98 -8.59
N GLN A 215 -41.11 -31.94 -8.70
CA GLN A 215 -40.16 -31.49 -7.67
C GLN A 215 -40.55 -30.09 -7.19
N TYR A 216 -40.27 -29.79 -5.92
CA TYR A 216 -40.43 -28.43 -5.40
C TYR A 216 -39.50 -27.48 -6.12
N ALA A 217 -40.03 -26.35 -6.57
CA ALA A 217 -39.31 -25.36 -7.35
C ALA A 217 -39.66 -23.94 -6.90
N LEU A 218 -38.72 -23.02 -7.11
CA LEU A 218 -38.89 -21.60 -6.87
C LEU A 218 -38.84 -20.89 -8.21
N LYS A 219 -39.92 -20.17 -8.53
CA LYS A 219 -39.95 -19.29 -9.70
C LYS A 219 -39.45 -17.92 -9.28
N ILE A 220 -38.33 -17.49 -9.83
CA ILE A 220 -37.76 -16.16 -9.56
C ILE A 220 -38.65 -15.10 -10.23
N GLU A 221 -39.19 -14.17 -9.44
CA GLU A 221 -39.94 -13.02 -9.94
C GLU A 221 -39.04 -11.78 -10.00
N LYS A 222 -38.21 -11.57 -8.97
CA LYS A 222 -37.33 -10.39 -8.89
C LYS A 222 -36.02 -10.69 -8.16
N MET A 223 -34.92 -10.16 -8.68
CA MET A 223 -33.64 -10.07 -7.96
C MET A 223 -33.63 -8.81 -7.10
N LEU A 224 -33.25 -8.94 -5.84
CA LEU A 224 -33.09 -7.84 -4.89
C LEU A 224 -31.64 -7.34 -4.97
N ASN A 225 -31.45 -6.05 -5.26
CA ASN A 225 -30.12 -5.45 -5.26
C ASN A 225 -29.69 -5.13 -3.83
N ILE A 226 -28.51 -5.62 -3.43
CA ILE A 226 -27.89 -5.35 -2.12
C ILE A 226 -27.68 -3.84 -1.87
N ASN A 227 -27.64 -3.02 -2.93
CA ASN A 227 -27.34 -1.58 -2.86
C ASN A 227 -28.51 -0.67 -2.45
N GLU A 228 -29.72 -1.18 -2.22
CA GLU A 228 -30.86 -0.33 -1.82
C GLU A 228 -31.05 -0.18 -0.29
N GLY A 229 -30.27 -0.89 0.53
CA GLY A 229 -30.39 -0.89 2.00
C GLY A 229 -29.80 0.31 2.73
N ASP A 230 -28.89 1.08 2.13
CA ASP A 230 -28.14 2.17 2.82
C ASP A 230 -28.69 3.58 2.55
N ARG A 231 -29.84 3.72 1.89
CA ARG A 231 -30.44 5.05 1.62
C ARG A 231 -31.46 5.53 2.64
N ASN A 232 -31.86 4.71 3.60
CA ASN A 232 -32.80 5.10 4.65
C ASN A 232 -32.34 4.61 6.03
N ALA A 233 -31.30 5.26 6.56
CA ALA A 233 -31.02 5.31 8.00
C ALA A 233 -30.52 6.72 8.35
#